data_AF-A0A7S2FZC7-F1
#
_entry.id   AF-A0A7S2FZC7-F1
#
_cell.length_a   1.000
_cell.length_b   1.000
_cell.length_c   1.000
_cell.angle_alpha   90.00
_cell.angle_beta   90.00
_cell.angle_gamma   90.00
#
_symmetry.space_group_name_H-M   'P 1'
#
loop_
_entity.id
_entity.type
_entity.pdbx_description
1 polymer ?
#
loop_
_entity_poly.entity_id
_entity_poly.type
_entity_poly.pdbx_seq_one_letter_code
_entity_poly.pdbx_strand_id
1 'polypeptide(L)'
;LPPEYLHKVVHSTGVVEAVERAAQQAYLKRATRNSGDKDRTRLMSIPKLEDAEKAGTGKHSQDCTLILTEGDSAKTFAVAGLEVVGRELFGVFPLRGKVLNVRDARLTKVRGNTELQHVCAILGLDFDKTYPDGPDASLRYGKVLLMTDQDHDGSHIKGLFINFIHHFWPN
;
A
#
# COMPACT_ATOMS: atom_id res chain seq x y z
N LEU A 1 -30.35 -18.26 26.41
CA LEU A 1 -29.68 -17.09 27.03
C LEU A 1 -30.54 -15.86 26.78
N PRO A 2 -30.87 -15.06 27.81
CA PRO A 2 -31.63 -13.82 27.62
C PRO A 2 -30.85 -12.84 26.72
N PRO A 3 -31.52 -12.10 25.81
CA PRO A 3 -30.86 -11.15 24.91
C PRO A 3 -30.04 -10.08 25.64
N GLU A 4 -30.51 -9.62 26.79
CA GLU A 4 -29.84 -8.62 27.63
C GLU A 4 -28.51 -9.13 28.20
N TYR A 5 -28.46 -10.42 28.55
CA TYR A 5 -27.25 -11.05 29.05
C TYR A 5 -26.19 -11.16 27.94
N LEU A 6 -26.61 -11.50 26.72
CA LEU A 6 -25.72 -11.52 25.55
C LEU A 6 -25.17 -10.12 25.24
N HIS A 7 -26.03 -9.10 25.25
CA HIS A 7 -25.61 -7.71 25.01
C HIS A 7 -24.58 -7.24 26.05
N LYS A 8 -24.81 -7.55 27.33
CA LYS A 8 -23.87 -7.20 28.40
C LYS A 8 -22.53 -7.93 28.24
N VAL A 9 -22.54 -9.21 27.93
CA VAL A 9 -21.31 -10.01 27.72
C VAL A 9 -20.52 -9.47 26.53
N VAL A 10 -21.17 -9.20 25.41
CA VAL A 10 -20.55 -8.66 24.18
C VAL A 10 -19.78 -7.37 24.46
N HIS A 11 -20.34 -6.45 25.25
CA HIS A 11 -19.72 -5.14 25.54
C HIS A 11 -18.74 -5.14 26.73
N SER A 12 -18.81 -6.12 27.62
CA SER A 12 -18.01 -6.10 28.88
C SER A 12 -16.82 -7.05 28.90
N THR A 13 -16.73 -7.99 27.96
CA THR A 13 -15.73 -9.08 28.01
C THR A 13 -14.63 -9.00 26.95
N GLY A 14 -14.66 -7.98 26.08
CA GLY A 14 -13.70 -7.85 24.97
C GLY A 14 -13.76 -8.98 23.95
N VAL A 15 -14.80 -9.83 24.03
CA VAL A 15 -14.95 -11.02 23.17
C VAL A 15 -15.06 -10.64 21.69
N VAL A 16 -15.68 -9.50 21.38
CA VAL A 16 -15.77 -8.99 20.00
C VAL A 16 -14.38 -8.73 19.43
N GLU A 17 -13.55 -7.99 20.16
CA GLU A 17 -12.19 -7.64 19.73
C GLU A 17 -11.30 -8.89 19.61
N ALA A 18 -11.49 -9.87 20.49
CA ALA A 18 -10.79 -11.15 20.43
C ALA A 18 -11.20 -11.96 19.18
N VAL A 19 -12.49 -11.99 18.85
CA VAL A 19 -13.02 -12.66 17.66
C VAL A 19 -12.58 -11.97 16.39
N GLU A 20 -12.61 -10.63 16.34
CA GLU A 20 -12.10 -9.85 15.21
C GLU A 20 -10.61 -10.13 14.96
N ARG A 21 -9.77 -10.08 16.01
CA ARG A 21 -8.34 -10.43 15.89
C ARG A 21 -8.14 -11.86 15.41
N ALA A 22 -8.90 -12.82 15.95
CA ALA A 22 -8.80 -14.22 15.55
C ALA A 22 -9.21 -14.44 14.08
N ALA A 23 -10.27 -13.75 13.62
CA ALA A 23 -10.70 -13.78 12.23
C ALA A 23 -9.64 -13.17 11.29
N GLN A 24 -9.06 -12.03 11.67
CA GLN A 24 -7.98 -11.39 10.91
C GLN A 24 -6.73 -12.26 10.85
N GLN A 25 -6.32 -12.87 11.96
CA GLN A 25 -5.19 -13.81 11.98
C GLN A 25 -5.45 -15.06 11.14
N ALA A 26 -6.67 -15.60 11.17
CA ALA A 26 -7.03 -16.76 10.35
C ALA A 26 -7.04 -16.41 8.85
N TYR A 27 -7.50 -15.22 8.48
CA TYR A 27 -7.43 -14.71 7.11
C TYR A 27 -5.99 -14.60 6.62
N LEU A 28 -5.11 -13.95 7.41
CA LEU A 28 -3.68 -13.83 7.12
C LEU A 28 -2.98 -15.21 6.99
N LYS A 29 -3.33 -16.18 7.85
CA LYS A 29 -2.79 -17.55 7.79
C LYS A 29 -3.28 -18.34 6.56
N ARG A 30 -4.50 -18.08 6.06
CA ARG A 30 -5.01 -18.73 4.84
C ARG A 30 -4.39 -18.13 3.58
N ALA A 31 -4.19 -16.82 3.54
CA ALA A 31 -3.56 -16.13 2.42
C ALA A 31 -2.08 -16.50 2.23
N THR A 32 -1.41 -16.96 3.29
CA THR A 32 0.02 -17.35 3.28
C THR A 32 0.26 -18.83 2.95
N ARG A 33 -0.76 -19.69 2.95
CA ARG A 33 -0.61 -21.14 2.71
C ARG A 33 -0.21 -21.52 1.28
N ASN A 34 -0.32 -20.61 0.30
CA ASN A 34 -0.04 -20.90 -1.11
C ASN A 34 1.18 -20.16 -1.69
N SER A 35 1.93 -19.39 -0.90
CA SER A 35 3.11 -18.67 -1.42
C SER A 35 4.14 -18.53 -0.31
N GLY A 36 5.29 -19.20 -0.47
CA GLY A 36 6.41 -19.17 0.47
C GLY A 36 7.17 -17.83 0.49
N ASP A 37 6.46 -16.71 0.47
CA ASP A 37 7.04 -15.39 0.31
C ASP A 37 6.72 -14.49 1.50
N LYS A 38 7.76 -14.20 2.30
CA LYS A 38 7.67 -13.36 3.50
C LYS A 38 7.23 -11.94 3.15
N ASP A 39 7.49 -11.47 1.92
CA ASP A 39 7.07 -10.16 1.45
C ASP A 39 5.55 -10.05 1.29
N ARG A 40 4.87 -11.09 0.78
CA ARG A 40 3.39 -11.12 0.70
C ARG A 40 2.74 -10.99 2.08
N THR A 41 3.37 -11.53 3.13
CA THR A 41 2.85 -11.41 4.51
C THR A 41 2.98 -9.98 5.05
N ARG A 42 4.08 -9.28 4.72
CA ARG A 42 4.26 -7.86 5.07
C ARG A 42 3.27 -6.97 4.34
N LEU A 43 3.02 -7.23 3.06
CA LEU A 43 2.07 -6.47 2.25
C LEU A 43 0.63 -6.60 2.76
N MET A 44 0.22 -7.80 3.18
CA MET A 44 -1.10 -8.03 3.81
C MET A 44 -1.30 -7.24 5.11
N SER A 45 -0.22 -6.76 5.75
CA SER A 45 -0.32 -5.92 6.95
C SER A 45 -0.49 -4.43 6.63
N ILE A 46 -0.27 -4.02 5.37
CA ILE A 46 -0.44 -2.62 4.96
C ILE A 46 -1.93 -2.32 4.82
N PRO A 47 -2.51 -1.46 5.68
CA PRO A 47 -3.93 -1.19 5.65
C PRO A 47 -4.32 -0.46 4.36
N LYS A 48 -5.47 -0.83 3.80
CA LYS A 48 -6.08 -0.20 2.60
C LYS A 48 -5.34 -0.40 1.29
N LEU A 49 -4.29 -1.21 1.24
CA LEU A 49 -3.70 -1.64 -0.03
C LEU A 49 -4.66 -2.60 -0.75
N GLU A 50 -5.04 -2.27 -1.98
CA GLU A 50 -5.55 -3.23 -2.96
C GLU A 50 -4.39 -3.60 -3.88
N ASP A 51 -3.75 -4.75 -3.68
CA ASP A 51 -2.57 -5.14 -4.44
C ASP A 51 -2.95 -5.81 -5.78
N ALA A 52 -2.19 -5.55 -6.83
CA ALA A 52 -2.39 -6.21 -8.12
C ALA A 52 -2.00 -7.70 -8.02
N GLU A 53 -2.75 -8.59 -8.66
CA GLU A 53 -2.51 -10.04 -8.55
C GLU A 53 -1.13 -10.45 -9.09
N LYS A 54 -0.65 -9.76 -10.14
CA LYS A 54 0.66 -10.02 -10.77
C LYS A 54 1.82 -9.21 -10.17
N ALA A 55 1.57 -8.31 -9.21
CA ALA A 55 2.64 -7.50 -8.61
C ALA A 55 3.65 -8.36 -7.84
N GLY A 56 4.94 -8.18 -8.12
CA GLY A 56 6.03 -8.96 -7.53
C GLY A 56 6.21 -10.38 -8.06
N THR A 57 5.48 -10.82 -9.09
CA THR A 57 5.64 -12.15 -9.71
C THR A 57 6.87 -12.25 -10.64
N GLY A 58 7.66 -11.18 -10.77
CA GLY A 58 8.84 -11.09 -11.64
C GLY A 58 8.48 -10.93 -13.10
N LYS A 59 7.81 -11.92 -13.69
CA LYS A 59 7.47 -11.96 -15.13
C LYS A 59 6.61 -10.77 -15.58
N HIS A 60 5.67 -10.35 -14.73
CA HIS A 60 4.66 -9.35 -15.09
C HIS A 60 4.74 -8.09 -14.22
N SER A 61 5.71 -8.00 -13.33
CA SER A 61 5.82 -6.87 -12.40
C SER A 61 6.04 -5.54 -13.14
N GLN A 62 6.76 -5.57 -14.27
CA GLN A 62 6.96 -4.40 -15.12
C GLN A 62 5.67 -3.90 -15.80
N ASP A 63 4.72 -4.82 -16.04
CA ASP A 63 3.42 -4.47 -16.63
C ASP A 63 2.48 -3.84 -15.59
N CYS A 64 2.68 -4.16 -14.31
CA CYS A 64 1.85 -3.70 -13.21
C CYS A 64 1.98 -2.19 -12.96
N THR A 65 0.86 -1.56 -12.62
CA THR A 65 0.77 -0.14 -12.26
C THR A 65 0.17 0.02 -10.87
N LEU A 66 0.87 0.72 -9.98
CA LEU A 66 0.33 1.12 -8.69
C LEU A 66 -0.31 2.50 -8.81
N ILE A 67 -1.60 2.60 -8.51
CA ILE A 67 -2.34 3.85 -8.43
C ILE A 67 -2.22 4.39 -7.00
N LEU A 68 -1.54 5.52 -6.83
CA LEU A 68 -1.49 6.25 -5.56
C LEU A 68 -2.55 7.35 -5.57
N THR A 69 -3.47 7.30 -4.61
CA THR A 69 -4.63 8.20 -4.59
C THR A 69 -4.50 9.28 -3.51
N GLU A 70 -5.04 10.46 -3.78
CA GLU A 70 -5.23 11.49 -2.76
C GLU A 70 -6.39 11.12 -1.83
N GLY A 71 -6.07 10.50 -0.69
CA GLY A 71 -7.06 10.10 0.31
C GLY A 71 -7.94 8.90 -0.11
N ASP A 72 -8.87 8.56 0.79
CA ASP A 72 -9.76 7.40 0.65
C ASP A 72 -10.90 7.63 -0.36
N SER A 73 -11.26 8.90 -0.59
CA SER A 73 -12.30 9.27 -1.56
C SER A 73 -11.88 8.86 -2.97
N ALA A 74 -10.69 9.33 -3.39
CA ALA A 74 -10.10 8.94 -4.66
C ALA A 74 -9.82 7.43 -4.75
N LYS A 75 -9.44 6.77 -3.63
CA LYS A 75 -9.29 5.30 -3.60
C LYS A 75 -10.56 4.59 -4.04
N THR A 76 -11.70 4.98 -3.47
CA THR A 76 -13.00 4.35 -3.80
C THR A 76 -13.30 4.45 -5.28
N PHE A 77 -13.03 5.61 -5.88
CA PHE A 77 -13.19 5.82 -7.32
C PHE A 77 -12.25 4.94 -8.15
N ALA A 78 -10.96 4.85 -7.80
CA ALA A 78 -10.00 3.98 -8.49
C ALA A 78 -10.41 2.50 -8.42
N VAL A 79 -10.83 2.03 -7.25
CA VAL A 79 -11.26 0.63 -7.04
C VAL A 79 -12.48 0.28 -7.89
N ALA A 80 -13.45 1.18 -8.00
CA ALA A 80 -14.58 0.99 -8.91
C ALA A 80 -14.11 0.87 -10.38
N GLY A 81 -13.12 1.68 -10.79
CA GLY A 81 -12.51 1.56 -12.11
C GLY A 81 -11.80 0.21 -12.35
N LEU A 82 -11.20 -0.37 -11.31
CA LEU A 82 -10.54 -1.69 -11.39
C LEU A 82 -11.50 -2.83 -11.74
N GLU A 83 -12.79 -2.71 -11.42
CA GLU A 83 -13.77 -3.73 -11.79
C GLU A 83 -13.96 -3.84 -13.31
N VAL A 84 -13.64 -2.78 -14.04
CA VAL A 84 -13.72 -2.73 -15.51
C VAL A 84 -12.40 -3.15 -16.16
N VAL A 85 -11.26 -2.64 -15.67
CA VAL A 85 -9.93 -2.89 -16.27
C VAL A 85 -9.26 -4.17 -15.78
N GLY A 86 -9.73 -4.74 -14.67
CA GLY A 86 -9.19 -5.92 -14.02
C GLY A 86 -8.15 -5.61 -12.94
N ARG A 87 -8.14 -6.45 -11.89
CA ARG A 87 -7.23 -6.35 -10.73
C ARG A 87 -5.88 -7.04 -10.96
N GLU A 88 -5.69 -7.58 -12.15
CA GLU A 88 -4.53 -8.40 -12.46
C GLU A 88 -3.25 -7.55 -12.51
N LEU A 89 -3.32 -6.39 -13.16
CA LEU A 89 -2.17 -5.50 -13.42
C LEU A 89 -2.21 -4.19 -12.63
N PHE A 90 -3.30 -3.89 -11.92
CA PHE A 90 -3.48 -2.60 -11.25
C PHE A 90 -3.72 -2.77 -9.76
N GLY A 91 -2.91 -2.06 -8.98
CA GLY A 91 -3.06 -1.93 -7.54
C GLY A 91 -3.46 -0.51 -7.16
N VAL A 92 -4.04 -0.31 -5.97
CA VAL A 92 -4.47 1.00 -5.46
C VAL A 92 -4.03 1.15 -4.00
N PHE A 93 -3.42 2.29 -3.68
CA PHE A 93 -3.07 2.65 -2.30
C PHE A 93 -3.32 4.15 -2.03
N PRO A 94 -4.09 4.51 -0.98
CA PRO A 94 -4.33 5.91 -0.64
C PRO A 94 -3.20 6.54 0.17
N LEU A 95 -2.79 7.73 -0.25
CA LEU A 95 -1.90 8.61 0.53
C LEU A 95 -2.71 9.39 1.58
N ARG A 96 -2.09 9.62 2.74
CA ARG A 96 -2.63 10.34 3.90
C ARG A 96 -2.06 11.75 3.95
N GLY A 97 -2.67 12.62 3.16
CA GLY A 97 -2.27 14.02 3.09
C GLY A 97 -0.97 14.23 2.30
N LYS A 98 -0.22 15.27 2.65
CA LYS A 98 0.98 15.66 1.91
C LYS A 98 2.14 14.72 2.22
N VAL A 99 2.76 14.19 1.17
CA VAL A 99 3.97 13.37 1.26
C VAL A 99 5.07 14.16 1.98
N LEU A 100 5.81 13.52 2.89
CA LEU A 100 6.90 14.19 3.60
C LEU A 100 7.93 14.74 2.60
N ASN A 101 8.28 16.03 2.71
CA ASN A 101 9.41 16.57 1.96
C ASN A 101 10.72 15.95 2.48
N VAL A 102 11.26 15.01 1.71
CA VAL A 102 12.42 14.21 2.11
C VAL A 102 13.74 15.00 2.08
N ARG A 103 13.83 16.07 1.28
CA ARG A 103 15.04 16.91 1.18
C ARG A 103 15.24 17.81 2.41
N ASP A 104 14.15 18.23 3.03
CA ASP A 104 14.16 19.08 4.22
C ASP A 104 14.10 18.27 5.52
N ALA A 105 13.95 16.95 5.42
CA ALA A 105 13.82 16.04 6.56
C ALA A 105 15.12 15.28 6.83
N ARG A 106 15.44 15.08 8.11
CA ARG A 106 16.54 14.19 8.52
C ARG A 106 16.23 12.75 8.09
N LEU A 107 17.24 11.99 7.68
CA LEU A 107 17.09 10.61 7.23
C LEU A 107 16.38 9.70 8.24
N THR A 108 16.61 9.91 9.54
CA THR A 108 15.89 9.18 10.62
C THR A 108 14.38 9.42 10.60
N LYS A 109 13.95 10.65 10.30
CA LYS A 109 12.54 11.01 10.16
C LYS A 109 11.93 10.40 8.91
N VAL A 110 12.68 10.41 7.80
CA VAL A 110 12.25 9.79 6.53
C VAL A 110 12.07 8.29 6.71
N ARG A 111 13.09 7.61 7.25
CA ARG A 111 13.05 6.17 7.53
C ARG A 111 12.00 5.80 8.57
N GLY A 112 11.65 6.69 9.50
CA GLY A 112 10.59 6.48 10.49
C GLY A 112 9.19 6.80 9.97
N ASN A 113 9.04 7.35 8.76
CA ASN A 113 7.73 7.69 8.22
C ASN A 113 7.03 6.42 7.69
N THR A 114 5.95 6.03 8.35
CA THR A 114 5.18 4.81 8.03
C THR A 114 4.61 4.82 6.61
N GLU A 115 4.22 5.98 6.09
CA GLU A 115 3.66 6.09 4.75
C GLU A 115 4.71 5.86 3.66
N LEU A 116 5.88 6.47 3.79
CA LEU A 116 7.01 6.20 2.89
C LEU A 116 7.46 4.74 2.99
N GLN A 117 7.49 4.16 4.20
CA GLN A 117 7.78 2.74 4.38
C GLN A 117 6.77 1.84 3.66
N HIS A 118 5.46 2.16 3.74
CA HIS A 118 4.44 1.41 3.02
C HIS A 118 4.63 1.52 1.51
N VAL A 119 4.83 2.72 0.97
CA VAL A 119 5.10 2.92 -0.46
C VAL A 119 6.33 2.12 -0.90
N CYS A 120 7.41 2.17 -0.14
CA CYS A 120 8.62 1.39 -0.45
C CYS A 120 8.35 -0.11 -0.45
N ALA A 121 7.67 -0.62 0.57
CA ALA A 121 7.31 -2.03 0.66
C ALA A 121 6.40 -2.48 -0.50
N ILE A 122 5.39 -1.68 -0.87
CA ILE A 122 4.47 -1.99 -1.97
C ILE A 122 5.22 -2.06 -3.30
N LEU A 123 6.13 -1.12 -3.54
CA LEU A 123 6.91 -1.03 -4.79
C LEU A 123 8.11 -1.98 -4.83
N GLY A 124 8.57 -2.51 -3.69
CA GLY A 124 9.82 -3.27 -3.59
C GLY A 124 11.07 -2.38 -3.60
N LEU A 125 10.92 -1.12 -3.17
CA LEU A 125 11.99 -0.13 -3.09
C LEU A 125 12.75 -0.25 -1.77
N ASP A 126 14.05 0.02 -1.84
CA ASP A 126 14.96 0.07 -0.69
C ASP A 126 15.80 1.35 -0.76
N PHE A 127 15.80 2.11 0.34
CA PHE A 127 16.50 3.41 0.43
C PHE A 127 18.02 3.28 0.22
N ASP A 128 18.58 2.09 0.47
CA ASP A 128 20.02 1.85 0.37
C ASP A 128 20.41 1.17 -0.97
N LYS A 129 19.45 0.94 -1.87
CA LYS A 129 19.69 0.33 -3.19
C LYS A 129 19.56 1.34 -4.33
N THR A 130 20.41 1.16 -5.34
CA THR A 130 20.30 1.82 -6.64
C THR A 130 19.64 0.87 -7.63
N TYR A 131 18.74 1.39 -8.46
CA TYR A 131 18.08 0.62 -9.50
C TYR A 131 18.64 1.07 -10.85
N PRO A 132 19.30 0.19 -11.63
CA PRO A 132 19.77 0.53 -12.97
C PRO A 132 18.62 0.54 -13.97
N ASP A 133 18.79 1.28 -15.06
CA ASP A 133 17.88 1.26 -16.20
C ASP A 133 17.77 -0.16 -16.78
N GLY A 134 16.55 -0.72 -16.80
CA GLY A 134 16.29 -2.01 -17.44
C GLY A 134 15.19 -2.84 -16.78
N PRO A 135 14.73 -3.91 -17.45
CA PRO A 135 13.63 -4.77 -16.98
C PRO A 135 13.99 -5.59 -15.73
N ASP A 136 15.27 -5.69 -15.39
CA ASP A 136 15.80 -6.48 -14.27
C ASP A 136 15.74 -5.76 -12.91
N ALA A 137 15.18 -4.54 -12.85
CA ALA A 137 14.88 -3.89 -11.59
C ALA A 137 13.89 -4.77 -10.80
N SER A 138 14.31 -5.26 -9.64
CA SER A 138 13.56 -6.18 -8.77
C SER A 138 12.39 -5.51 -8.04
N LEU A 139 11.61 -4.69 -8.76
CA LEU A 139 10.47 -3.95 -8.26
C LEU A 139 9.19 -4.77 -8.44
N ARG A 140 8.21 -4.52 -7.57
CA ARG A 140 6.91 -5.20 -7.63
C ARG A 140 5.98 -4.62 -8.68
N TYR A 141 6.17 -3.34 -8.99
CA TYR A 141 5.43 -2.57 -9.98
C TYR A 141 6.42 -1.84 -10.88
N GLY A 142 6.19 -1.87 -12.20
CA GLY A 142 6.99 -1.11 -13.16
C GLY A 142 6.54 0.33 -13.30
N LYS A 143 5.29 0.64 -12.92
CA LYS A 143 4.69 1.96 -13.10
C LYS A 143 3.99 2.45 -11.83
N VAL A 144 4.04 3.76 -11.62
CA VAL A 144 3.25 4.47 -10.62
C VAL A 144 2.37 5.50 -11.33
N LEU A 145 1.08 5.49 -11.01
CA LEU A 145 0.11 6.47 -11.46
C LEU A 145 -0.34 7.31 -10.26
N LEU A 146 -0.16 8.62 -10.33
CA LEU A 146 -0.63 9.55 -9.28
C LEU A 146 -2.03 10.05 -9.62
N MET A 147 -3.01 9.68 -8.81
CA MET A 147 -4.41 10.09 -8.96
C MET A 147 -4.78 11.06 -7.84
N THR A 148 -4.66 12.35 -8.13
CA THR A 148 -4.98 13.45 -7.22
C THR A 148 -6.13 14.27 -7.77
N ASP A 149 -6.71 15.11 -6.91
CA ASP A 149 -7.67 16.10 -7.36
C ASP A 149 -6.98 17.13 -8.28
N GLN A 150 -7.78 17.78 -9.12
CA GLN A 150 -7.32 18.77 -10.10
C GLN A 150 -7.26 20.16 -9.47
N ASP A 151 -6.48 20.28 -8.39
CA ASP A 151 -6.27 21.52 -7.67
C ASP A 151 -4.79 21.74 -7.28
N HIS A 152 -4.55 22.79 -6.50
CA HIS A 152 -3.20 23.14 -6.04
C HIS A 152 -2.64 22.12 -5.03
N ASP A 153 -3.47 21.51 -4.19
CA ASP A 153 -3.02 20.53 -3.21
C ASP A 153 -2.65 19.21 -3.88
N GLY A 154 -3.42 18.76 -4.86
CA GLY A 154 -3.07 17.63 -5.71
C GLY A 154 -1.77 17.85 -6.48
N SER A 155 -1.56 19.06 -7.00
CA SER A 155 -0.28 19.46 -7.64
C SER A 155 0.90 19.40 -6.67
N HIS A 156 0.69 19.81 -5.41
CA HIS A 156 1.70 19.74 -4.37
C HIS A 156 2.05 18.29 -4.00
N ILE A 157 1.05 17.41 -3.86
CA ILE A 157 1.26 15.98 -3.60
C ILE A 157 2.10 15.34 -4.72
N LYS A 158 1.79 15.64 -5.99
CA LYS A 158 2.58 15.18 -7.14
C LYS A 158 4.05 15.63 -7.03
N GLY A 159 4.27 16.91 -6.77
CA GLY A 159 5.62 17.46 -6.62
C GLY A 159 6.41 16.80 -5.49
N LEU A 160 5.78 16.59 -4.34
CA LEU A 160 6.44 15.94 -3.19
C LEU A 160 6.75 14.46 -3.46
N PHE A 161 5.86 13.74 -4.14
CA PHE A 161 6.10 12.35 -4.52
C PHE A 161 7.23 12.22 -5.56
N ILE A 162 7.23 13.06 -6.60
CA ILE A 162 8.30 13.10 -7.59
C ILE A 162 9.62 13.44 -6.91
N ASN A 163 9.63 14.43 -6.01
CA ASN A 163 10.79 14.78 -5.21
C ASN A 163 11.30 13.62 -4.36
N PHE A 164 10.39 12.83 -3.77
CA PHE A 164 10.72 11.63 -3.02
C PHE A 164 11.44 10.59 -3.88
N ILE A 165 10.86 10.20 -5.01
CA ILE A 165 11.49 9.22 -5.91
C ILE A 165 12.83 9.74 -6.43
N HIS A 166 12.87 10.96 -6.97
CA HIS A 166 14.08 11.56 -7.52
C HIS A 166 15.20 11.76 -6.49
N HIS A 167 14.89 11.96 -5.21
CA HIS A 167 15.91 12.12 -4.18
C HIS A 167 16.62 10.80 -3.84
N PHE A 168 15.91 9.68 -3.81
CA PHE A 168 16.48 8.38 -3.43
C PHE A 168 16.90 7.52 -4.62
N TRP A 169 16.16 7.59 -5.72
CA TRP A 169 16.36 6.77 -6.93
C TRP A 169 16.26 7.67 -8.18
N PRO A 170 17.33 8.42 -8.51
CA PRO A 170 17.32 9.38 -9.61
C PRO A 170 17.47 8.76 -11.01
N ASN A 171 17.79 7.47 -11.10
CA ASN A 171 17.95 6.73 -12.35
C ASN A 171 16.67 5.97 -12.66
#